data_AF-A0A9N9CAN0-F1
#
_entry.id   AF-A0A9N9CAN0-F1
#
_cell.length_a   1.000
_cell.length_b   1.000
_cell.length_c   1.000
_cell.angle_alpha   90.00
_cell.angle_beta   90.00
_cell.angle_gamma   90.00
#
_symmetry.space_group_name_H-M   'P 1'
#
loop_
_entity.id
_entity.type
_entity.pdbx_description
1 polymer ?
#
loop_
_entity_poly.entity_id
_entity_poly.type
_entity_poly.pdbx_seq_one_letter_code
_entity_poly.pdbx_strand_id
1 'polypeptide(L)'
;NAIMGTINLECLISPVHAFAGLPRDAVIQTITIPSGARDDDLETEIRNQLPPQFKNVPFIIRAFHPGPVRYRVVQPQTLISDYFNGGPPAGVIHILVES
;
A
#
# COMPACT_ATOMS: atom_id res chain seq x y z
N ASN A 1 13.92 20.78 -15.60
CA ASN A 1 12.97 20.06 -16.49
C ASN A 1 12.44 18.86 -15.75
N ALA A 2 11.18 18.88 -15.33
CA ALA A 2 10.51 17.67 -14.86
C ALA A 2 10.21 16.76 -16.05
N ILE A 3 10.30 15.44 -15.88
CA ILE A 3 9.99 14.48 -16.93
C ILE A 3 8.46 14.35 -17.00
N MET A 4 7.87 14.78 -18.12
CA MET A 4 6.44 14.60 -18.41
C MET A 4 6.15 13.13 -18.74
N GLY A 5 5.98 12.32 -17.69
CA GLY A 5 5.58 10.92 -17.80
C GLY A 5 4.46 10.60 -16.81
N THR A 6 3.77 9.49 -17.01
CA THR A 6 2.89 8.91 -16.00
C THR A 6 3.65 7.97 -15.09
N ILE A 7 3.16 7.80 -13.86
CA ILE A 7 3.57 6.77 -12.92
C ILE A 7 2.36 5.88 -12.60
N ASN A 8 2.63 4.60 -12.37
CA ASN A 8 1.63 3.64 -11.93
C ASN A 8 1.86 3.36 -10.45
N LEU A 9 0.84 3.56 -9.63
CA LEU A 9 0.87 3.35 -8.18
C LEU A 9 -0.01 2.15 -7.84
N GLU A 10 0.54 1.16 -7.15
CA GLU A 10 -0.24 0.06 -6.57
C GLU A 10 -0.76 0.50 -5.19
N CYS A 11 -2.08 0.66 -5.08
CA CYS A 11 -2.75 1.15 -3.89
C CYS A 11 -3.53 0.02 -3.21
N LEU A 12 -3.15 -0.31 -1.97
CA LEU A 12 -3.86 -1.25 -1.11
C LEU A 12 -4.80 -0.48 -0.17
N ILE A 13 -6.11 -0.68 -0.31
CA ILE A 13 -7.13 -0.13 0.58
C ILE A 13 -7.46 -1.16 1.66
N SER A 14 -7.20 -0.84 2.93
CA SER A 14 -7.58 -1.71 4.04
C SER A 14 -9.11 -1.77 4.19
N PRO A 15 -9.77 -2.94 4.03
CA PRO A 15 -11.23 -3.06 4.00
C PRO A 15 -11.83 -3.09 5.43
N VAL A 16 -11.45 -2.11 6.27
CA VAL A 16 -11.85 -1.99 7.67
C VAL A 16 -12.76 -0.78 7.88
N HIS A 17 -13.56 -0.82 8.95
CA HIS A 17 -14.48 0.25 9.35
C HIS A 17 -15.38 0.70 8.19
N ALA A 18 -15.21 1.93 7.67
CA ALA A 18 -16.02 2.47 6.58
C ALA A 18 -15.75 1.83 5.20
N PHE A 19 -14.68 1.05 5.04
CA PHE A 19 -14.41 0.20 3.87
C PHE A 19 -14.74 -1.29 4.12
N ALA A 20 -15.44 -1.62 5.21
CA ALA A 20 -15.93 -2.97 5.42
C ALA A 20 -16.90 -3.38 4.29
N GLY A 21 -16.68 -4.57 3.72
CA GLY A 21 -17.46 -5.04 2.56
C GLY A 21 -17.03 -4.45 1.21
N LEU A 22 -15.87 -3.77 1.13
CA LEU A 22 -15.27 -3.40 -0.15
C LEU A 22 -14.96 -4.66 -0.99
N PRO A 23 -15.40 -4.73 -2.27
CA PRO A 23 -15.12 -5.88 -3.14
C PRO A 23 -13.63 -6.16 -3.29
N ARG A 24 -13.25 -7.45 -3.41
CA ARG A 24 -11.84 -7.89 -3.45
C ARG A 24 -11.04 -7.25 -4.60
N ASP A 25 -11.71 -7.02 -5.72
CA ASP A 25 -11.23 -6.33 -6.91
C ASP A 25 -11.04 -4.81 -6.73
N ALA A 26 -11.71 -4.20 -5.75
CA ALA A 26 -11.53 -2.80 -5.37
C ALA A 26 -10.53 -2.58 -4.21
N VAL A 27 -10.05 -3.65 -3.56
CA VAL A 27 -9.08 -3.62 -2.44
C VAL A 27 -7.65 -3.34 -2.91
N ILE A 28 -7.26 -3.80 -4.12
CA ILE A 28 -5.96 -3.49 -4.74
C ILE A 28 -6.24 -2.77 -6.06
N GLN A 29 -5.79 -1.53 -6.17
CA GLN A 29 -6.03 -0.67 -7.35
C GLN A 29 -4.69 -0.28 -7.98
N THR A 30 -4.66 -0.12 -9.31
CA THR A 30 -3.51 0.45 -10.03
C THR A 30 -3.89 1.84 -10.53
N ILE A 31 -3.38 2.87 -9.86
CA ILE A 31 -3.66 4.27 -10.21
C ILE A 31 -2.60 4.76 -11.18
N THR A 32 -3.00 5.21 -12.37
CA THR A 32 -2.09 5.79 -13.37
C THR A 32 -2.25 7.31 -13.35
N ILE A 33 -1.19 8.04 -13.01
CA ILE A 33 -1.26 9.48 -12.75
C ILE A 33 -0.01 10.21 -13.28
N PRO A 34 -0.07 11.49 -13.70
CA PRO A 34 1.13 12.25 -14.08
C PRO A 34 2.16 12.35 -12.95
N SER A 35 3.45 12.27 -13.29
CA SER A 35 4.58 12.33 -12.34
C SER A 35 4.69 13.65 -11.54
N GLY A 36 4.04 14.72 -12.02
CA GLY A 36 3.95 16.03 -11.37
C GLY A 36 2.56 16.37 -10.84
N ALA A 37 1.65 15.39 -10.77
CA ALA A 37 0.34 15.55 -10.16
C ALA A 37 0.45 15.69 -8.62
N ARG A 38 -0.65 16.14 -8.02
CA ARG A 38 -0.75 16.47 -6.60
C ARG A 38 -1.52 15.42 -5.81
N ASP A 39 -1.60 15.62 -4.50
CA ASP A 39 -2.32 14.77 -3.55
C ASP A 39 -3.84 14.77 -3.78
N ASP A 40 -4.42 15.90 -4.20
CA ASP A 40 -5.83 16.04 -4.59
C ASP A 40 -6.16 15.38 -5.93
N ASP A 41 -5.24 15.40 -6.91
CA ASP A 41 -5.36 14.61 -8.15
C ASP A 41 -5.42 13.10 -7.83
N LEU A 42 -4.54 12.64 -6.93
CA LEU A 42 -4.45 11.23 -6.53
C LEU A 42 -5.66 10.77 -5.72
N GLU A 43 -6.13 11.60 -4.78
CA GLU A 43 -7.37 11.31 -4.03
C GLU A 43 -8.57 11.19 -4.97
N THR A 44 -8.67 12.10 -5.96
CA THR A 44 -9.73 12.10 -6.97
C THR A 44 -9.77 10.80 -7.77
N GLU A 45 -8.62 10.31 -8.24
CA GLU A 45 -8.60 9.08 -9.04
C GLU A 45 -8.88 7.82 -8.22
N ILE A 46 -8.43 7.75 -6.96
CA ILE A 46 -8.84 6.68 -6.03
C ILE A 46 -10.38 6.72 -5.81
N ARG A 47 -10.97 7.91 -5.65
CA ARG A 47 -12.43 8.08 -5.56
C ARG A 47 -13.15 7.76 -6.87
N ASN A 48 -12.50 7.86 -8.03
CA ASN A 48 -13.08 7.46 -9.31
C ASN A 48 -13.27 5.93 -9.39
N GLN A 49 -12.27 5.16 -8.94
CA GLN A 49 -12.25 3.70 -9.03
C GLN A 49 -13.02 2.99 -7.91
N LEU A 50 -13.28 3.66 -6.77
CA LEU A 50 -14.12 3.13 -5.69
C LEU A 50 -15.59 2.89 -6.12
N PRO A 51 -16.26 1.81 -5.66
CA PRO A 51 -17.70 1.63 -5.87
C PRO A 51 -18.53 2.78 -5.26
N PRO A 52 -19.73 3.10 -5.81
CA PRO A 52 -20.48 4.31 -5.47
C PRO A 52 -20.70 4.56 -3.97
N GLN A 53 -20.97 3.52 -3.19
CA GLN A 53 -21.20 3.59 -1.76
C GLN A 53 -19.95 3.97 -0.93
N PHE A 54 -18.75 3.81 -1.49
CA PHE A 54 -17.48 4.14 -0.82
C PHE A 54 -16.88 5.48 -1.26
N LYS A 55 -17.39 6.11 -2.34
CA LYS A 55 -16.78 7.33 -2.92
C LYS A 55 -16.68 8.53 -1.96
N ASN A 56 -17.60 8.61 -1.00
CA ASN A 56 -17.65 9.69 0.00
C ASN A 56 -16.99 9.32 1.34
N VAL A 57 -16.36 8.15 1.46
CA VAL A 57 -15.65 7.75 2.69
C VAL A 57 -14.40 8.62 2.88
N PRO A 58 -14.16 9.22 4.07
CA PRO A 58 -12.91 9.92 4.34
C PRO A 58 -11.77 8.91 4.52
N PHE A 59 -10.61 9.19 3.92
CA PHE A 59 -9.41 8.38 4.04
C PHE A 59 -8.16 9.26 4.07
N ILE A 60 -7.00 8.66 4.36
CA ILE A 60 -5.70 9.33 4.36
C ILE A 60 -4.74 8.46 3.54
N ILE A 61 -4.12 9.03 2.51
CA ILE A 61 -3.14 8.34 1.67
C ILE A 61 -1.82 8.20 2.47
N ARG A 62 -1.24 6.99 2.47
CA ARG A 62 0.07 6.71 3.10
C ARG A 62 0.97 6.00 2.09
N ALA A 63 2.01 6.70 1.62
CA ALA A 63 3.04 6.10 0.78
C ALA A 63 3.97 5.18 1.59
N PHE A 64 4.51 4.14 0.94
CA PHE A 64 5.20 3.03 1.61
C PHE A 64 6.29 2.48 0.68
N HIS A 65 7.56 2.36 1.13
CA HIS A 65 8.70 2.12 0.23
C HIS A 65 9.70 1.01 0.69
N PRO A 66 10.27 0.18 -0.23
CA PRO A 66 10.68 -1.21 0.04
C PRO A 66 11.61 -1.66 1.21
N GLY A 67 11.81 -3.00 1.38
CA GLY A 67 12.83 -3.67 2.24
C GLY A 67 13.34 -5.15 2.02
N PRO A 68 13.31 -5.87 0.85
CA PRO A 68 12.53 -7.12 0.67
C PRO A 68 12.91 -8.24 1.62
N VAL A 69 12.38 -8.09 2.81
CA VAL A 69 12.42 -9.13 3.80
C VAL A 69 11.57 -10.25 3.21
N ARG A 70 12.11 -11.46 3.18
CA ARG A 70 11.26 -12.63 3.02
C ARG A 70 10.48 -12.74 4.32
N TYR A 71 9.20 -12.36 4.31
CA TYR A 71 8.32 -12.58 5.45
C TYR A 71 8.39 -14.05 5.84
N ARG A 72 8.87 -14.28 7.05
CA ARG A 72 8.82 -15.55 7.78
C ARG A 72 8.14 -15.22 9.10
N VAL A 73 7.52 -16.19 9.75
CA VAL A 73 7.04 -15.98 11.13
C VAL A 73 8.25 -16.14 12.05
N VAL A 74 8.57 -15.11 12.84
CA VAL A 74 9.55 -15.25 13.93
C VAL A 74 8.89 -16.11 15.01
N GLN A 75 9.39 -17.32 15.22
CA GLN A 75 8.89 -18.15 16.32
C GLN A 75 9.43 -17.61 17.66
N PRO A 76 8.65 -17.68 18.75
CA PRO A 76 9.14 -17.33 20.07
C PRO A 76 10.44 -18.07 20.41
N GLN A 77 11.39 -17.37 21.03
CA GLN A 77 12.70 -17.89 21.44
C GLN A 77 13.69 -18.25 20.29
N THR A 78 13.38 -18.01 19.01
CA THR A 78 14.37 -18.11 17.91
C THR A 78 15.38 -16.96 17.94
N LEU A 79 16.65 -17.25 17.64
CA LEU A 79 17.69 -16.21 17.48
C LEU A 79 17.49 -15.42 16.17
N ILE A 80 17.55 -14.09 16.25
CA ILE A 80 17.26 -13.19 15.11
C ILE A 80 18.29 -13.36 13.97
N SER A 81 19.52 -13.78 14.28
CA SER A 81 20.56 -14.16 13.30
C SER A 81 20.06 -15.16 12.26
N ASP A 82 19.33 -16.17 12.73
CA ASP A 82 18.98 -17.39 11.98
C ASP A 82 17.80 -17.14 11.04
N TYR A 83 17.03 -16.08 11.31
CA TYR A 83 15.92 -15.61 10.50
C TYR A 83 16.41 -14.87 9.24
N PHE A 84 17.43 -14.01 9.39
CA PHE A 84 17.87 -13.07 8.36
C PHE A 84 19.10 -13.50 7.53
N ASN A 85 19.81 -14.59 7.89
CA ASN A 85 21.01 -15.08 7.17
C ASN A 85 22.06 -13.97 6.87
N GLY A 86 22.27 -13.05 7.82
CA GLY A 86 23.22 -11.93 7.68
C GLY A 86 22.57 -10.56 7.39
N GLY A 87 21.31 -10.50 6.94
CA GLY A 87 20.54 -9.25 6.89
C GLY A 87 19.45 -9.19 5.81
N PRO A 88 18.44 -8.32 5.97
CA PRO A 88 17.46 -8.01 4.93
C PRO A 88 18.05 -7.10 3.81
N PRO A 89 17.65 -7.26 2.53
CA PRO A 89 17.98 -6.31 1.44
C PRO A 89 17.09 -5.03 1.43
N ALA A 90 17.00 -4.25 0.32
CA ALA A 90 15.98 -3.19 0.11
C ALA A 90 14.96 -3.49 -1.08
N GLY A 91 13.62 -3.51 -0.86
CA GLY A 91 12.58 -4.04 -1.83
C GLY A 91 11.10 -4.45 -1.46
N VAL A 92 10.74 -5.03 -0.27
CA VAL A 92 9.40 -5.30 0.39
C VAL A 92 9.45 -5.13 1.95
N ILE A 93 8.41 -4.58 2.61
CA ILE A 93 8.36 -4.08 4.03
C ILE A 93 8.25 -5.18 5.13
N HIS A 94 8.27 -4.82 6.44
CA HIS A 94 7.62 -5.59 7.53
C HIS A 94 6.30 -4.96 8.02
N ILE A 95 5.16 -5.63 7.81
CA ILE A 95 3.84 -5.28 8.39
C ILE A 95 3.74 -5.88 9.79
N LEU A 96 3.40 -5.04 10.78
CA LEU A 96 2.92 -5.48 12.09
C LEU A 96 1.39 -5.38 12.11
N VAL A 97 0.75 -6.31 12.80
CA VAL A 97 -0.70 -6.31 13.08
C VAL A 97 -0.87 -6.33 14.60
N GLU A 98 -1.80 -5.51 15.09
CA GLU A 98 -2.14 -5.41 16.52
C GLU A 98 -2.91 -6.65 17.00
N SER A 99 -2.91 -6.88 18.32
CA SER A 99 -3.58 -7.99 19.01
C SER A 99 -4.49 -7.51 20.14
#